data_AF-A0A1G1YKL4-F1
#
_entry.id   AF-A0A1G1YKL4-F1
#
_cell.length_a   1.000
_cell.length_b   1.000
_cell.length_c   1.000
_cell.angle_alpha   90.00
_cell.angle_beta   90.00
_cell.angle_gamma   90.00
#
_symmetry.space_group_name_H-M   'P 1'
#
loop_
_entity.id
_entity.type
_entity.pdbx_description
1 polymer ?
#
loop_
_entity_poly.entity_id
_entity_poly.type
_entity_poly.pdbx_seq_one_letter_code
_entity_poly.pdbx_strand_id
1 'polypeptide(L)'
;MVYLDFAKVDFISRSAAHELLSLKEDFRRKLFKKKEVDFINTNDDVKKMLRVVAMNKAVPEKNKPKFEAEVININSLIISKTR
;
A
#
# COMPACT_ATOMS: atom_id res chain seq x y z
N MET A 1 24.17 -9.24 -0.95
CA MET A 1 22.76 -9.63 -0.73
C MET A 1 22.34 -9.14 0.64
N VAL A 2 21.09 -8.71 0.81
CA VAL A 2 20.53 -8.30 2.11
C VAL A 2 19.30 -9.15 2.37
N TYR A 3 19.26 -9.81 3.52
CA TYR A 3 18.10 -10.57 3.94
C TYR A 3 17.37 -9.80 5.03
N LEU A 4 16.07 -9.61 4.84
CA LEU A 4 15.17 -9.10 5.86
C LEU A 4 14.44 -10.29 6.47
N ASP A 5 14.73 -10.56 7.74
CA ASP A 5 14.22 -11.72 8.47
C ASP A 5 12.91 -11.37 9.21
N PHE A 6 11.84 -12.09 8.87
CA PHE A 6 10.50 -11.91 9.42
C PHE A 6 10.14 -12.98 10.48
N ALA A 7 11.11 -13.77 10.97
CA ALA A 7 10.85 -14.84 11.93
C ALA A 7 10.16 -14.38 13.22
N LYS A 8 10.31 -13.10 13.60
CA LYS A 8 9.66 -12.48 14.78
C LYS A 8 8.60 -11.44 14.41
N VAL A 9 8.10 -11.47 13.18
CA VAL A 9 7.12 -10.50 12.68
C VAL A 9 5.84 -11.23 12.36
N ASP A 10 4.84 -11.02 13.21
CA ASP A 10 3.53 -11.66 13.04
C ASP A 10 2.67 -10.96 11.99
N PHE A 11 2.82 -9.65 11.83
CA PHE A 11 1.97 -8.83 10.96
C PHE A 11 2.74 -7.65 10.37
N ILE A 12 2.35 -7.24 9.16
CA ILE A 12 2.74 -5.96 8.58
C ILE A 12 1.52 -5.22 8.04
N SER A 13 1.51 -3.90 8.20
CA SER A 13 0.48 -3.04 7.60
C SER A 13 0.65 -2.94 6.08
N ARG A 14 -0.40 -2.49 5.39
CA ARG A 14 -0.35 -2.18 3.94
C ARG A 14 0.73 -1.15 3.61
N SER A 15 0.89 -0.11 4.44
CA SER A 15 1.92 0.91 4.23
C SER A 15 3.33 0.35 4.40
N ALA A 16 3.56 -0.48 5.43
CA ALA A 16 4.86 -1.15 5.62
C ALA A 16 5.19 -2.06 4.42
N ALA A 17 4.22 -2.85 3.96
CA ALA A 17 4.39 -3.69 2.76
C ALA A 17 4.72 -2.86 1.51
N HIS A 18 4.10 -1.69 1.35
CA HIS A 18 4.38 -0.78 0.24
C HIS A 18 5.84 -0.32 0.24
N GLU A 19 6.31 0.16 1.40
CA GLU A 19 7.69 0.65 1.57
C GLU A 19 8.73 -0.45 1.41
N LEU A 20 8.49 -1.65 1.95
CA LEU A 20 9.38 -2.80 1.80
C LEU A 20 9.54 -3.20 0.32
N LEU A 21 8.45 -3.19 -0.43
CA LEU A 21 8.50 -3.48 -1.87
C LEU A 21 9.20 -2.36 -2.65
N SER A 22 8.97 -1.09 -2.30
CA SER A 22 9.67 0.06 -2.89
C SER A 22 11.18 -0.05 -2.64
N LEU A 23 11.58 -0.39 -1.42
CA LEU A 23 12.97 -0.62 -1.03
C LEU A 23 13.61 -1.70 -1.92
N LYS A 24 12.94 -2.86 -2.08
CA LYS A 24 13.44 -3.94 -2.94
C LYS A 24 13.63 -3.48 -4.39
N GLU A 25 12.71 -2.69 -4.93
CA GLU A 25 12.82 -2.14 -6.28
C GLU A 25 13.95 -1.11 -6.42
N ASP A 26 14.10 -0.20 -5.47
CA ASP A 26 15.12 0.85 -5.50
C ASP A 26 16.53 0.25 -5.48
N PHE A 27 16.73 -0.77 -4.64
CA PHE A 27 18.00 -1.49 -4.57
C PHE A 27 18.31 -2.28 -5.85
N ARG A 28 17.27 -2.77 -6.55
CA ARG A 28 17.41 -3.43 -7.85
C ARG A 28 17.73 -2.45 -8.99
N ARG A 29 17.20 -1.22 -8.94
CA ARG A 29 17.35 -0.19 -10.00
C ARG A 29 18.70 0.54 -9.98
N LYS A 30 19.44 0.54 -8.86
CA LYS A 30 20.75 1.20 -8.77
C LYS A 30 21.79 0.53 -9.71
N LEU A 31 22.24 1.28 -10.73
CA LEU A 31 23.20 0.82 -11.76
C LEU A 31 24.57 0.45 -11.19
N PHE A 32 25.04 1.17 -10.16
CA PHE A 32 26.31 0.90 -9.50
C PHE A 32 26.07 0.10 -8.22
N LYS A 33 26.50 -1.16 -8.21
CA LYS A 33 26.31 -2.16 -7.13
C LYS A 33 24.85 -2.56 -6.90
N LYS A 34 24.28 -3.30 -7.87
CA LYS A 34 23.03 -4.05 -7.68
C LYS A 34 23.11 -4.83 -6.37
N LYS A 35 22.22 -4.50 -5.45
CA LYS A 35 22.07 -5.21 -4.19
C LYS A 35 20.69 -5.84 -4.22
N GLU A 36 20.65 -7.15 -4.05
CA GLU A 36 19.38 -7.88 -3.96
C GLU A 36 18.92 -7.90 -2.51
N VAL A 37 17.61 -7.65 -2.31
CA VAL A 37 16.93 -7.68 -1.02
C VAL A 37 15.91 -8.79 -1.05
N ASP A 38 16.00 -9.75 -0.14
CA ASP A 38 15.03 -10.85 -0.02
C ASP A 38 14.36 -10.88 1.35
N PHE A 39 13.08 -11.25 1.36
CA PHE A 39 12.29 -11.43 2.58
C PHE A 39 12.32 -12.92 2.94
N ILE A 40 12.86 -13.27 4.10
CA ILE A 40 12.97 -14.65 4.58
C ILE A 40 12.12 -14.87 5.83
N ASN A 41 11.78 -16.12 6.11
CA ASN A 41 10.97 -16.53 7.28
C ASN A 41 9.65 -15.75 7.43
N THR A 42 9.01 -15.42 6.30
CA THR A 42 7.70 -14.77 6.31
C THR A 42 6.61 -15.78 6.65
N ASN A 43 5.72 -15.40 7.55
CA ASN A 43 4.48 -16.14 7.79
C ASN A 43 3.45 -15.87 6.68
N ASP A 44 2.31 -16.55 6.73
CA ASP A 44 1.32 -16.49 5.65
C ASP A 44 0.59 -15.14 5.57
N ASP A 45 0.37 -14.45 6.69
CA ASP A 45 -0.26 -13.13 6.71
C ASP A 45 0.65 -12.07 6.08
N VAL A 46 1.94 -12.08 6.43
CA VAL A 46 2.96 -11.21 5.84
C VAL A 46 3.11 -11.49 4.34
N LYS A 47 3.18 -12.77 3.94
CA LYS A 47 3.23 -13.15 2.50
C LYS A 47 2.01 -12.64 1.75
N LYS A 48 0.81 -12.83 2.31
CA LYS A 48 -0.44 -12.39 1.70
C LYS A 48 -0.47 -10.88 1.54
N MET A 49 -0.08 -10.12 2.57
CA MET A 49 -0.03 -8.66 2.50
C MET A 49 0.96 -8.17 1.44
N LEU A 50 2.18 -8.72 1.39
CA LEU A 50 3.18 -8.38 0.36
C LEU A 50 2.63 -8.66 -1.04
N ARG A 51 1.96 -9.79 -1.26
CA ARG A 51 1.35 -10.13 -2.56
C ARG A 51 0.24 -9.18 -2.97
N VAL A 52 -0.67 -8.86 -2.05
CA VAL A 52 -1.77 -7.92 -2.31
C VAL A 52 -1.22 -6.56 -2.72
N VAL A 53 -0.23 -6.04 -1.98
CA VAL A 53 0.37 -4.73 -2.30
C VAL A 53 1.16 -4.77 -3.61
N ALA A 54 1.88 -5.86 -3.89
CA ALA A 54 2.59 -6.03 -5.15
C ALA A 54 1.64 -6.09 -6.35
N MET A 55 0.52 -6.83 -6.24
CA MET A 55 -0.53 -6.87 -7.27
C MET A 55 -1.12 -5.47 -7.49
N ASN A 56 -1.49 -4.77 -6.41
CA ASN A 56 -2.03 -3.42 -6.51
C ASN A 56 -1.04 -2.41 -7.10
N LYS A 57 0.26 -2.59 -6.88
CA LYS A 57 1.32 -1.79 -7.54
C LYS A 57 1.40 -2.09 -9.04
N ALA A 58 1.36 -3.36 -9.43
CA ALA A 58 1.48 -3.80 -10.82
C ALA A 58 0.25 -3.47 -11.65
N VAL A 59 -0.95 -3.64 -11.06
CA VAL A 59 -2.24 -3.37 -11.66
C VAL A 59 -3.08 -2.60 -10.63
N PRO A 60 -3.00 -1.25 -10.63
CA PRO A 60 -3.77 -0.44 -9.71
C PRO A 60 -5.26 -0.65 -9.95
N GLU A 61 -6.00 -1.03 -8.91
CA GLU A 61 -7.45 -1.00 -8.96
C GLU A 61 -7.89 0.45 -9.25
N LYS A 62 -8.55 0.67 -10.38
CA LYS A 62 -9.00 2.00 -10.82
C LYS A 62 -10.21 2.51 -10.05
N ASN A 63 -10.52 1.94 -8.89
CA ASN A 63 -11.64 2.33 -8.05
C ASN A 63 -11.30 3.62 -7.28
N LYS A 64 -10.92 4.70 -7.99
CA LYS A 64 -11.11 6.03 -7.44
C LYS A 64 -12.62 6.23 -7.41
N PRO A 65 -13.24 6.43 -6.24
CA PRO A 65 -14.64 6.83 -6.22
C PRO A 65 -14.77 8.08 -7.10
N LYS A 66 -15.70 8.07 -8.05
CA LYS A 66 -16.06 9.31 -8.72
C LYS A 66 -16.59 10.24 -7.63
N PHE A 67 -15.87 11.33 -7.39
CA PHE A 67 -16.34 12.39 -6.51
C PHE A 67 -17.42 13.17 -7.26
N GLU A 68 -18.64 12.64 -7.24
CA GLU A 68 -19.85 13.32 -7.70
C GLU A 68 -20.43 14.10 -6.52
N ALA A 69 -19.69 15.11 -6.05
CA ALA A 69 -20.23 16.00 -5.03
C ALA A 69 -21.14 17.03 -5.68
N GLU A 70 -22.37 17.10 -5.20
CA GLU A 70 -23.25 18.22 -5.46
C GLU A 70 -22.72 19.45 -4.70
N VAL A 71 -22.48 20.55 -5.41
CA VAL A 71 -22.17 21.83 -4.78
C VAL A 71 -23.48 22.36 -4.18
N ILE A 72 -23.69 22.07 -2.89
CA ILE A 72 -24.84 22.59 -2.16
C ILE A 72 -24.50 23.94 -1.54
N ASN A 73 -25.41 24.91 -1.69
CA ASN A 73 -25.32 26.19 -0.99
C ASN A 73 -25.59 25.96 0.51
N ILE A 74 -24.83 26.61 1.41
CA ILE A 74 -25.02 26.49 2.86
C ILE A 74 -26.46 26.78 3.33
N ASN A 75 -27.18 27.62 2.58
CA ASN A 75 -28.59 27.93 2.83
C ASN A 75 -29.52 26.70 2.69
N SER A 76 -29.14 25.70 1.90
CA SER A 76 -29.90 24.45 1.75
C SER A 76 -29.89 23.58 3.01
N LEU A 77 -28.84 23.70 3.84
CA LEU A 77 -28.71 22.94 5.09
C LEU A 77 -29.62 23.50 6.19
N ILE A 78 -29.90 24.80 6.15
CA ILE A 78 -30.69 25.52 7.16
C ILE A 78 -32.19 25.16 7.05
N ILE A 79 -32.67 24.89 5.84
CA ILE A 79 -34.10 24.59 5.59
C ILE A 79 -34.47 23.17 6.08
N SER A 80 -33.50 22.24 6.12
CA SER A 80 -33.75 20.83 6.46
C SER A 80 -34.00 20.56 7.95
N LYS A 81 -33.72 21.53 8.83
CA LYS A 81 -33.77 21.33 10.30
C LYS A 81 -35.09 21.78 10.95
N THR A 82 -36.10 22.13 10.15
CA THR A 82 -37.39 22.69 10.63
C THR A 82 -38.59 21.79 10.31
N ARG A 83 -38.43 20.47 10.31
CA ARG A 83 -39.53 19.50 10.35
C ARG A 83 -39.32 18.47 11.45
#